data_AF-A0A6L2PZ52-F1
#
_entry.id   AF-A0A6L2PZ52-F1
#
_cell.length_a   1.000
_cell.length_b   1.000
_cell.length_c   1.000
_cell.angle_alpha   90.00
_cell.angle_beta   90.00
_cell.angle_gamma   90.00
#
_symmetry.space_group_name_H-M   'P 1'
#
loop_
_entity.id
_entity.type
_entity.pdbx_description
1 polymer ?
#
loop_
_entity_poly.entity_id
_entity_poly.type
_entity_poly.pdbx_seq_one_letter_code
_entity_poly.pdbx_strand_id
1 'polypeptide(L)'
;MYKFRSLHTSSNSQVNSKTLVAWSETTCPRAGSWFVSFVQPHNSGTKLFNISGHVVNPCTVEEEMSVLLQELTELHVGGVTGGWGNLLAIIPRGSCTPLIPKHVCEDVLMDFYAFVAAQTSLCAAAIIVINKQTDVVKAIARLIQFYKHE
;
A
#
# COMPACT_ATOMS: atom_id res chain seq x y z
N MET A 1 -54.57 19.00 15.84
CA MET A 1 -53.16 19.46 15.95
C MET A 1 -52.31 18.23 16.28
N TYR A 2 -51.88 17.46 15.27
CA TYR A 2 -51.01 16.29 15.47
C TYR A 2 -49.60 16.64 15.00
N LYS A 3 -48.67 16.64 15.95
CA LYS A 3 -47.25 16.95 15.76
C LYS A 3 -46.57 15.69 15.22
N PHE A 4 -46.25 15.65 13.93
CA PHE A 4 -45.38 14.61 13.37
C PHE A 4 -43.97 14.78 13.96
N ARG A 5 -43.50 13.79 14.71
CA ARG A 5 -42.15 13.72 15.25
C ARG A 5 -41.26 13.08 14.19
N SER A 6 -40.32 13.84 13.63
CA SER A 6 -39.25 13.31 12.78
C SER A 6 -38.37 12.37 13.62
N LEU A 7 -38.33 11.09 13.25
CA LEU A 7 -37.35 10.13 13.75
C LEU A 7 -36.18 10.12 12.76
N HIS A 8 -35.14 10.88 13.05
CA HIS A 8 -33.81 10.65 12.46
C HIS A 8 -33.16 9.47 13.19
N THR A 9 -33.30 8.26 12.65
CA THR A 9 -32.40 7.15 12.98
C THR A 9 -31.24 7.20 12.00
N SER A 10 -30.10 7.76 12.39
CA SER A 10 -28.85 7.49 11.69
C SER A 10 -28.55 6.00 11.83
N SER A 11 -28.70 5.23 10.76
CA SER A 11 -28.30 3.82 10.77
C SER A 11 -26.79 3.74 10.99
N ASN A 12 -26.35 2.92 11.94
CA ASN A 12 -24.92 2.65 12.14
C ASN A 12 -24.41 1.78 10.98
N SER A 13 -23.88 2.42 9.93
CA SER A 13 -23.18 1.74 8.85
C SER A 13 -21.67 1.82 9.05
N GLN A 14 -20.97 0.70 8.84
CA GLN A 14 -19.50 0.64 8.78
C GLN A 14 -19.09 0.35 7.33
N VAL A 15 -18.08 1.07 6.84
CA VAL A 15 -17.53 0.89 5.49
C VAL A 15 -16.12 0.32 5.61
N ASN A 16 -15.90 -0.87 5.04
CA ASN A 16 -14.65 -1.61 5.12
C ASN A 16 -14.11 -1.94 3.73
N SER A 17 -12.79 -2.11 3.59
CA SER A 17 -12.18 -2.53 2.32
C SER A 17 -12.54 -3.99 2.01
N LYS A 18 -12.66 -4.32 0.71
CA LYS A 18 -12.94 -5.70 0.28
C LYS A 18 -11.90 -6.70 0.77
N THR A 19 -10.63 -6.28 0.82
CA THR A 19 -9.54 -7.11 1.35
C THR A 19 -9.78 -7.42 2.82
N LEU A 20 -10.07 -6.42 3.66
CA LEU A 20 -10.35 -6.63 5.08
C LEU A 20 -11.51 -7.61 5.32
N VAL A 21 -12.59 -7.48 4.53
CA VAL A 21 -13.74 -8.39 4.61
C VAL A 21 -13.33 -9.82 4.22
N ALA A 22 -12.62 -10.01 3.10
CA ALA A 22 -12.15 -11.34 2.67
C ALA A 22 -11.17 -11.98 3.67
N TRP A 23 -10.32 -11.19 4.31
CA TRP A 23 -9.40 -11.64 5.36
C TRP A 23 -10.14 -12.21 6.58
N SER A 24 -11.29 -11.64 6.94
CA SER A 24 -12.10 -12.12 8.06
C SER A 24 -12.63 -13.54 7.83
N GLU A 25 -12.98 -13.86 6.59
CA GLU A 25 -13.45 -15.19 6.19
C GLU A 25 -12.37 -16.26 6.32
N THR A 26 -11.11 -15.90 6.07
CA THR A 26 -9.97 -16.84 6.16
C THR A 26 -9.43 -16.94 7.59
N THR A 27 -9.48 -15.84 8.33
CA THR A 27 -8.92 -15.75 9.69
C THR A 27 -9.83 -16.39 10.74
N CYS A 28 -11.15 -16.17 10.64
CA CYS A 28 -12.10 -16.67 11.63
C CYS A 28 -12.07 -18.22 11.78
N PRO A 29 -11.96 -19.01 10.70
CA PRO A 29 -11.84 -20.47 10.81
C PRO A 29 -10.46 -20.95 11.29
N ARG A 30 -9.39 -20.18 11.05
CA ARG A 30 -7.99 -20.55 11.38
C ARG A 30 -7.54 -20.09 12.77
N ALA A 31 -8.44 -19.48 13.53
CA ALA A 31 -8.20 -18.75 14.78
C ALA A 31 -7.30 -17.52 14.59
N GLY A 32 -7.62 -16.44 15.33
CA GLY A 32 -6.86 -15.18 15.26
C GLY A 32 -5.37 -15.34 15.62
N SER A 33 -5.01 -16.34 16.42
CA SER A 33 -3.62 -16.66 16.76
C SER A 33 -2.78 -17.06 15.54
N TRP A 34 -3.37 -17.68 14.51
CA TRP A 34 -2.66 -17.99 13.27
C TRP A 34 -2.31 -16.70 12.50
N PHE A 35 -3.26 -15.78 12.37
CA PHE A 35 -3.02 -14.49 11.70
C PHE A 35 -2.04 -13.59 12.47
N VAL A 36 -2.07 -13.64 13.81
CA VAL A 36 -1.13 -12.91 14.68
C VAL A 36 0.27 -13.54 14.73
N SER A 37 0.41 -14.81 14.31
CA SER A 37 1.71 -15.48 14.27
C SER A 37 2.63 -14.94 13.17
N PHE A 38 2.07 -14.27 12.16
CA PHE A 38 2.84 -13.49 11.19
C PHE A 38 3.41 -12.23 11.87
N VAL A 39 4.69 -11.97 11.59
CA VAL A 39 5.70 -11.20 12.36
C VAL A 39 5.30 -9.80 12.87
N GLN A 40 6.01 -9.35 13.93
CA GLN A 40 6.01 -8.09 14.72
C GLN A 40 4.70 -7.74 15.48
N PRO A 41 4.78 -7.40 16.80
CA PRO A 41 3.65 -6.84 17.53
C PRO A 41 3.13 -5.59 16.82
N HIS A 42 1.82 -5.51 16.61
CA HIS A 42 1.10 -4.41 15.94
C HIS A 42 1.14 -4.37 14.40
N ASN A 43 1.85 -5.27 13.71
CA ASN A 43 1.90 -5.35 12.25
C ASN A 43 1.71 -6.79 11.71
N SER A 44 0.89 -7.59 12.39
CA SER A 44 0.70 -9.00 12.02
C SER A 44 -0.20 -9.21 10.80
N GLY A 45 0.13 -10.24 10.04
CA GLY A 45 -0.65 -10.73 8.90
C GLY A 45 0.11 -10.65 7.58
N THR A 46 -0.59 -10.92 6.49
CA THR A 46 -0.08 -10.70 5.14
C THR A 46 -0.90 -9.61 4.46
N LYS A 47 -0.38 -9.06 3.36
CA LYS A 47 -1.01 -7.98 2.61
C LYS A 47 -0.86 -8.20 1.12
N LEU A 48 -1.87 -7.76 0.36
CA LEU A 48 -1.79 -7.69 -1.09
C LEU A 48 -0.99 -6.44 -1.49
N PHE A 49 0.17 -6.65 -2.10
CA PHE A 49 1.03 -5.64 -2.68
C PHE A 49 0.81 -5.57 -4.18
N ASN A 50 0.44 -4.39 -4.69
CA ASN A 50 0.28 -4.15 -6.12
C ASN A 50 1.53 -3.42 -6.62
N ILE A 51 2.42 -4.11 -7.33
CA ILE A 51 3.69 -3.57 -7.77
C ILE A 51 3.59 -3.21 -9.25
N SER A 52 3.83 -1.94 -9.56
CA SER A 52 3.61 -1.35 -10.87
C SER A 52 4.67 -0.31 -11.23
N GLY A 53 4.65 0.18 -12.47
CA GLY A 53 5.62 1.16 -12.97
C GLY A 53 6.83 0.50 -13.62
N HIS A 54 8.03 1.00 -13.32
CA HIS A 54 9.29 0.61 -13.97
C HIS A 54 9.95 -0.61 -13.30
N VAL A 55 9.24 -1.74 -13.35
CA VAL A 55 9.73 -3.04 -12.86
C VAL A 55 9.77 -4.04 -14.01
N VAL A 56 10.51 -5.15 -13.84
CA VAL A 56 10.64 -6.16 -14.90
C VAL A 56 9.31 -6.88 -15.13
N ASN A 57 8.66 -7.35 -14.07
CA ASN A 57 7.39 -8.08 -14.14
C ASN A 57 6.35 -7.46 -13.19
N PRO A 58 5.56 -6.45 -13.61
CA PRO A 58 4.52 -5.87 -12.77
C PRO A 58 3.49 -6.93 -12.36
N CYS A 59 3.19 -7.03 -11.07
CA CYS A 59 2.25 -8.03 -10.57
C CYS A 59 1.59 -7.61 -9.25
N THR A 60 0.56 -8.34 -8.87
CA THR A 60 -0.05 -8.27 -7.54
C THR A 60 0.33 -9.54 -6.78
N VAL A 61 0.92 -9.39 -5.61
CA VAL A 61 1.33 -10.52 -4.76
C VAL A 61 0.79 -10.37 -3.36
N GLU A 62 0.48 -11.51 -2.74
CA GLU A 62 0.20 -11.56 -1.31
C GLU A 62 1.50 -11.94 -0.60
N GLU A 63 1.97 -11.10 0.31
CA GLU A 63 3.22 -11.33 1.02
C GLU A 63 3.11 -10.91 2.47
N GLU A 64 3.98 -11.45 3.33
CA GLU A 64 4.00 -11.11 4.75
C GLU A 64 4.24 -9.62 4.99
N MET A 65 3.62 -9.08 6.04
CA MET A 65 3.88 -7.72 6.49
C MET A 65 5.30 -7.60 7.06
N SER A 66 5.90 -6.42 6.97
CA SER A 66 7.25 -6.12 7.46
C SER A 66 8.42 -6.73 6.66
N VAL A 67 8.19 -7.16 5.42
CA VAL A 67 9.26 -7.50 4.47
C VAL A 67 9.96 -6.22 3.98
N LEU A 68 11.26 -6.28 3.69
CA LEU A 68 11.98 -5.14 3.11
C LEU A 68 11.44 -4.80 1.71
N LEU A 69 11.24 -3.51 1.43
CA LEU A 69 10.73 -3.06 0.12
C LEU A 69 11.63 -3.51 -1.04
N GLN A 70 12.94 -3.52 -0.82
CA GLN A 70 13.91 -4.01 -1.80
C GLN A 70 13.73 -5.51 -2.06
N GLU A 71 13.68 -6.32 -1.00
CA GLU A 71 13.49 -7.77 -1.10
C GLU A 71 12.18 -8.11 -1.80
N LEU A 72 11.09 -7.44 -1.43
CA LEU A 72 9.78 -7.61 -2.08
C LEU A 72 9.86 -7.35 -3.60
N THR A 73 10.58 -6.30 -4.00
CA THR A 73 10.70 -5.93 -5.42
C THR A 73 11.60 -6.91 -6.17
N GLU A 74 12.71 -7.34 -5.58
CA GLU A 74 13.63 -8.28 -6.22
C GLU A 74 13.00 -9.68 -6.35
N LEU A 75 12.32 -10.16 -5.30
CA LEU A 75 11.74 -11.50 -5.24
C LEU A 75 10.54 -11.67 -6.19
N HIS A 76 9.61 -10.71 -6.20
CA HIS A 76 8.32 -10.92 -6.87
C HIS A 76 8.22 -10.33 -8.27
N VAL A 77 8.95 -9.23 -8.54
CA VAL A 77 8.87 -8.54 -9.84
C VAL A 77 10.18 -8.57 -10.62
N GLY A 78 11.20 -9.28 -10.13
CA GLY A 78 12.51 -9.38 -10.76
C GLY A 78 13.33 -8.09 -10.69
N GLY A 79 12.96 -7.18 -9.79
CA GLY A 79 13.64 -5.90 -9.59
C GLY A 79 13.15 -4.77 -10.50
N VAL A 80 13.86 -3.65 -10.38
CA VAL A 80 13.64 -2.42 -11.17
C VAL A 80 14.18 -2.61 -12.59
N THR A 81 13.51 -2.06 -13.60
CA THR A 81 14.00 -2.09 -14.99
C THR A 81 15.37 -1.38 -15.07
N GLY A 82 16.42 -2.11 -15.46
CA GLY A 82 17.80 -1.60 -15.46
C GLY A 82 18.53 -1.71 -14.10
N GLY A 83 17.97 -2.47 -13.15
CA GLY A 83 18.56 -2.77 -11.85
C GLY A 83 18.25 -1.72 -10.77
N TRP A 84 18.52 -2.08 -9.50
CA TRP A 84 18.24 -1.21 -8.35
C TRP A 84 18.95 0.15 -8.42
N GLY A 85 20.15 0.20 -9.02
CA GLY A 85 20.88 1.45 -9.27
C GLY A 85 20.17 2.43 -10.21
N ASN A 86 19.23 1.95 -11.01
CA ASN A 86 18.39 2.77 -11.90
C ASN A 86 17.12 3.31 -11.21
N LEU A 87 16.90 2.99 -9.94
CA LEU A 87 15.78 3.52 -9.17
C LEU A 87 15.94 5.02 -8.91
N LEU A 88 14.88 5.78 -9.13
CA LEU A 88 14.79 7.20 -8.76
C LEU A 88 14.01 7.36 -7.46
N ALA A 89 12.77 6.88 -7.44
CA ALA A 89 11.87 6.98 -6.31
C ALA A 89 10.77 5.91 -6.38
N ILE A 90 10.11 5.67 -5.25
CA ILE A 90 8.95 4.78 -5.15
C ILE A 90 7.78 5.57 -4.56
N ILE A 91 6.56 5.30 -5.03
CA ILE A 91 5.34 5.75 -4.38
C ILE A 91 4.70 4.53 -3.70
N PRO A 92 4.66 4.46 -2.36
CA PRO A 92 4.32 3.22 -1.65
C PRO A 92 2.82 2.97 -1.44
N ARG A 93 1.98 4.00 -1.61
CA ARG A 93 0.52 3.97 -1.37
C ARG A 93 -0.25 4.58 -2.52
N GLY A 94 0.13 4.26 -3.75
CA GLY A 94 -0.47 4.82 -4.94
C GLY A 94 -0.35 6.34 -4.99
N SER A 95 -1.15 6.98 -5.83
CA SER A 95 -0.99 8.42 -6.15
C SER A 95 -1.17 9.40 -4.98
N CYS A 96 -1.65 8.95 -3.82
CA CYS A 96 -1.95 9.82 -2.68
C CYS A 96 -0.83 9.91 -1.63
N THR A 97 0.34 9.32 -1.86
CA THR A 97 1.51 9.46 -0.97
C THR A 97 2.65 10.27 -1.57
N PRO A 98 3.46 10.92 -0.72
CA PRO A 98 4.77 11.42 -1.13
C PRO A 98 5.63 10.31 -1.71
N LEU A 99 6.50 10.70 -2.64
CA LEU A 99 7.52 9.81 -3.19
C LEU A 99 8.61 9.61 -2.13
N ILE A 100 9.03 8.36 -1.94
CA ILE A 100 10.21 8.05 -1.14
C ILE A 100 11.43 7.91 -2.05
N PRO A 101 12.54 8.61 -1.75
CA PRO A 101 13.76 8.53 -2.55
C PRO A 101 14.48 7.19 -2.31
N LYS A 102 15.31 6.77 -3.26
CA LYS A 102 16.04 5.49 -3.21
C LYS A 102 16.68 5.16 -1.86
N HIS A 103 17.34 6.12 -1.21
CA HIS A 103 18.03 5.89 0.07
C HIS A 103 17.08 5.53 1.22
N VAL A 104 15.82 5.99 1.19
CA VAL A 104 14.81 5.59 2.17
C VAL A 104 14.27 4.20 1.82
N CYS A 105 14.15 3.88 0.53
CA CYS A 105 13.65 2.58 0.07
C CYS A 105 14.56 1.39 0.43
N GLU A 106 15.85 1.63 0.69
CA GLU A 106 16.84 0.58 1.01
C GLU A 106 16.59 -0.02 2.41
N ASP A 107 16.15 0.79 3.37
CA ASP A 107 16.01 0.36 4.77
C ASP A 107 14.54 0.27 5.23
N VAL A 108 13.57 0.64 4.39
CA VAL A 108 12.16 0.69 4.79
C VAL A 108 11.50 -0.70 4.76
N LEU A 109 10.91 -1.06 5.90
CA LEU A 109 10.06 -2.24 6.03
C LEU A 109 8.65 -1.92 5.54
N MET A 110 8.02 -2.89 4.89
CA MET A 110 6.63 -2.84 4.40
C MET A 110 5.63 -2.99 5.55
N ASP A 111 5.67 -2.04 6.48
CA ASP A 111 4.83 -2.01 7.67
C ASP A 111 4.27 -0.60 7.95
N PHE A 112 3.22 -0.49 8.77
CA PHE A 112 2.55 0.80 8.98
C PHE A 112 3.42 1.82 9.74
N TYR A 113 4.26 1.37 10.68
CA TYR A 113 5.04 2.23 11.55
C TYR A 113 6.31 2.74 10.87
N ALA A 114 7.01 1.88 10.13
CA ALA A 114 8.18 2.24 9.34
C ALA A 114 7.82 3.30 8.29
N PHE A 115 6.66 3.16 7.63
CA PHE A 115 6.19 4.17 6.68
C PHE A 115 5.81 5.49 7.36
N VAL A 116 5.18 5.46 8.54
CA VAL A 116 4.91 6.70 9.32
C VAL A 116 6.21 7.38 9.73
N ALA A 117 7.22 6.63 10.18
CA ALA A 117 8.55 7.15 10.49
C ALA A 117 9.24 7.77 9.27
N ALA A 118 9.03 7.19 8.08
CA ALA A 118 9.48 7.71 6.79
C ALA A 118 8.61 8.87 6.25
N GLN A 119 7.73 9.47 7.07
CA GLN A 119 6.82 10.56 6.70
C GLN A 119 5.87 10.21 5.53
N THR A 120 5.52 8.94 5.41
CA THR A 120 4.60 8.42 4.41
C THR A 120 3.66 7.39 5.07
N SER A 121 2.95 6.57 4.30
CA SER A 121 2.00 5.58 4.85
C SER A 121 1.78 4.45 3.86
N LEU A 122 1.42 3.26 4.34
CA LEU A 122 1.34 2.05 3.53
C LEU A 122 -0.06 1.76 2.94
N CYS A 123 -1.15 2.24 3.58
CA CYS A 123 -2.58 1.97 3.30
C CYS A 123 -2.90 0.86 2.25
N ALA A 124 -3.01 1.17 0.95
CA ALA A 124 -3.42 0.22 -0.09
C ALA A 124 -2.29 -0.68 -0.62
N ALA A 125 -1.04 -0.46 -0.19
CA ALA A 125 0.15 -1.16 -0.68
C ALA A 125 0.25 -1.19 -2.21
N ALA A 126 -0.09 -0.06 -2.85
CA ALA A 126 0.08 0.14 -4.27
C ALA A 126 1.44 0.79 -4.52
N ILE A 127 2.41 -0.04 -4.88
CA ILE A 127 3.80 0.35 -5.08
C ILE A 127 3.98 0.76 -6.54
N ILE A 128 4.36 2.02 -6.76
CA ILE A 128 4.68 2.56 -8.09
C ILE A 128 6.17 2.85 -8.13
N VAL A 129 6.89 2.11 -8.96
CA VAL A 129 8.34 2.25 -9.12
C VAL A 129 8.66 3.23 -10.25
N ILE A 130 9.53 4.20 -9.97
CA ILE A 130 9.96 5.23 -10.91
C ILE A 130 11.47 5.12 -11.09
N ASN A 131 11.92 4.92 -12.34
CA ASN A 131 13.34 4.85 -12.66
C ASN A 131 13.90 6.24 -13.05
N LYS A 132 15.23 6.34 -13.18
CA LYS A 132 15.93 7.60 -13.53
C LYS A 132 15.66 8.10 -14.95
N GLN A 133 15.10 7.27 -15.82
CA GLN A 133 14.76 7.65 -17.19
C GLN A 133 13.42 8.40 -17.28
N THR A 134 12.67 8.47 -16.17
CA THR A 134 11.36 9.11 -16.12
C THR A 134 11.47 10.59 -15.70
N ASP A 135 10.75 11.45 -16.41
CA ASP A 135 10.48 12.81 -15.93
C ASP A 135 9.48 12.75 -14.76
N VAL A 136 10.02 12.78 -13.55
CA VAL A 136 9.24 12.71 -12.30
C VAL A 136 8.30 13.91 -12.13
N VAL A 137 8.69 15.09 -12.63
CA VAL A 137 7.85 16.30 -12.55
C VAL A 137 6.62 16.12 -13.42
N LYS A 138 6.80 15.60 -14.64
CA LYS A 138 5.68 15.27 -15.53
C LYS A 138 4.80 14.16 -14.97
N ALA A 139 5.38 13.14 -14.33
CA ALA A 139 4.62 12.08 -13.69
C ALA A 139 3.73 12.63 -12.55
N ILE A 140 4.29 13.47 -11.67
CA ILE A 140 3.53 14.13 -10.60
C ILE A 140 2.48 15.08 -11.18
N ALA A 141 2.80 15.85 -12.22
CA ALA A 141 1.85 16.73 -12.88
C ALA A 141 0.65 15.95 -13.44
N ARG A 142 0.87 14.73 -13.96
CA ARG A 142 -0.22 13.83 -14.37
C ARG A 142 -1.05 13.34 -13.19
N LEU A 143 -0.45 13.03 -12.05
CA LEU A 143 -1.19 12.68 -10.83
C LEU A 143 -2.04 13.86 -10.35
N ILE A 144 -1.50 15.08 -10.35
CA ILE A 144 -2.25 16.30 -10.00
C ILE A 144 -3.39 16.52 -10.99
N GLN A 145 -3.16 16.31 -12.29
CA GLN A 145 -4.20 16.43 -13.31
C GLN A 145 -5.33 15.40 -13.09
N PHE A 146 -5.00 14.17 -12.69
CA PHE A 146 -5.98 13.16 -12.32
C PHE A 146 -6.83 13.64 -11.14
N TYR A 147 -6.21 14.11 -10.05
CA TYR A 147 -6.95 14.65 -8.89
C TYR A 147 -7.75 15.93 -9.18
N LYS A 148 -7.44 16.64 -10.25
CA LYS A 148 -8.24 17.78 -10.71
C LYS A 148 -9.49 17.34 -11.48
N HIS A 149 -9.42 16.20 -12.16
CA HIS A 149 -10.49 15.69 -13.00
C HIS A 149 -11.55 14.94 -12.19
N GLU A 150 -11.10 14.14 -11.22
CA GLU A 150 -11.95 13.43 -10.25
C GLU A 150 -12.53 14.36 -9.19
#